data_AF-A0A3A8TTY4-F1
#
_entry.id   AF-A0A3A8TTY4-F1
#
_cell.length_a   1.000
_cell.length_b   1.000
_cell.length_c   1.000
_cell.angle_alpha   90.00
_cell.angle_beta   90.00
_cell.angle_gamma   90.00
#
_symmetry.space_group_name_H-M   'P 1'
#
loop_
_entity.id
_entity.type
_entity.pdbx_description
1 polymer ?
#
loop_
_entity_poly.entity_id
_entity_poly.type
_entity_poly.pdbx_seq_one_letter_code
_entity_poly.pdbx_strand_id
1 'polypeptide(L)'
;MGKEFRPNWNIGSRADDGQMALDGGFVTLDDAGPLVPGQEKEAVIEPLLSEPWLHVAQGMEIPMHAGARVIGSARVLEIVWA
;
A
#
# COMPACT_ATOMS: atom_id res chain seq x y z
N MET A 1 13.07 -16.14 7.88
CA MET A 1 12.96 -14.69 7.61
C MET A 1 12.20 -14.50 6.31
N GLY A 2 10.88 -14.41 6.37
CA GLY A 2 10.01 -14.49 5.18
C GLY A 2 9.57 -13.12 4.67
N LYS A 3 9.65 -12.94 3.35
CA LYS A 3 8.63 -12.37 2.42
C LYS A 3 7.85 -11.09 2.78
N GLU A 4 8.23 -10.34 3.80
CA GLU A 4 7.48 -9.15 4.22
C GLU A 4 8.09 -7.89 3.62
N PHE A 5 7.40 -7.28 2.66
CA PHE A 5 7.78 -5.99 2.08
C PHE A 5 6.96 -4.88 2.76
N ARG A 6 7.63 -3.81 3.18
CA ARG A 6 7.01 -2.66 3.88
C ARG A 6 7.22 -1.35 3.12
N PRO A 7 6.50 -1.13 2.02
CA PRO A 7 6.52 0.15 1.33
C PRO A 7 5.70 1.20 2.08
N ASN A 8 5.82 2.45 1.64
CA ASN A 8 4.89 3.50 2.02
C ASN A 8 3.91 3.76 0.87
N TRP A 9 2.67 4.07 1.22
CA TRP A 9 1.57 4.26 0.28
C TRP A 9 1.08 5.70 0.33
N ASN A 10 0.83 6.28 -0.82
CA ASN A 10 0.05 7.50 -0.90
C ASN A 10 -1.43 7.11 -0.98
N ILE A 11 -2.10 7.14 0.17
CA ILE A 11 -3.55 6.86 0.25
C ILE A 11 -4.38 8.15 0.28
N GLY A 12 -3.76 9.31 0.07
CA GLY A 12 -4.43 10.62 0.13
C GLY A 12 -4.42 11.30 1.51
N SER A 13 -3.78 10.67 2.51
CA SER A 13 -3.59 11.26 3.84
C SER A 13 -2.78 12.55 3.79
N ARG A 14 -3.03 13.42 4.77
CA ARG A 14 -2.31 14.68 4.97
C ARG A 14 -1.81 14.76 6.39
N ALA A 15 -0.58 15.22 6.57
CA ALA A 15 -0.06 15.61 7.88
C ALA A 15 -0.69 16.93 8.34
N ASP A 16 -0.48 17.28 9.61
CA ASP A 16 -1.03 18.49 10.24
C ASP A 16 -0.62 19.79 9.53
N ASP A 17 0.51 19.78 8.82
CA ASP A 17 1.02 20.89 8.02
C ASP A 17 0.45 20.91 6.58
N GLY A 18 -0.47 20.01 6.26
CA GLY A 18 -1.09 19.85 4.94
C GLY A 18 -0.20 19.17 3.90
N GLN A 19 1.02 18.76 4.26
CA GLN A 19 1.86 17.97 3.35
C GLN A 19 1.27 16.58 3.17
N MET A 20 1.56 15.97 2.02
CA MET A 20 1.19 14.59 1.73
C MET A 20 1.87 13.67 2.75
N ALA A 21 1.08 12.88 3.47
CA ALA A 21 1.59 11.81 4.30
C ALA A 21 1.73 10.53 3.47
N LEU A 22 2.74 9.73 3.79
CA LEU A 22 2.89 8.39 3.23
C LEU A 22 2.67 7.38 4.35
N ASP A 23 1.73 6.46 4.13
CA ASP A 23 1.25 5.53 5.15
C ASP A 23 1.85 4.16 4.92
N GLY A 24 2.48 3.59 5.95
CA GLY A 24 3.11 2.28 5.85
C GLY A 24 2.09 1.14 5.95
N GLY A 25 2.34 0.06 5.21
CA GLY A 25 1.56 -1.17 5.27
C GLY A 25 2.43 -2.38 4.97
N PHE A 26 2.11 -3.49 5.60
CA PHE A 26 2.69 -4.79 5.30
C PHE A 26 2.07 -5.34 4.03
N VAL A 27 2.90 -5.83 3.11
CA VAL A 27 2.44 -6.42 1.85
C VAL A 27 2.76 -7.90 1.84
N THR A 28 1.72 -8.72 1.69
CA THR A 28 1.82 -10.16 1.48
C THR A 28 1.31 -10.49 0.08
N LEU A 29 2.14 -11.13 -0.74
CA LEU A 29 1.74 -11.62 -2.06
C LEU A 29 1.05 -12.98 -1.93
N ASP A 30 0.02 -13.21 -2.75
CA ASP A 30 -0.73 -14.47 -2.72
C ASP A 30 0.06 -15.68 -3.27
N ASP A 31 1.18 -15.44 -3.95
CA ASP A 31 2.03 -16.49 -4.54
C ASP A 31 3.42 -16.61 -3.89
N ALA A 32 4.17 -17.63 -4.32
CA ALA A 32 5.46 -17.95 -3.71
C ALA A 32 6.64 -17.07 -4.19
N GLY A 33 6.48 -16.20 -5.19
CA GLY A 33 7.58 -15.57 -5.92
C GLY A 33 7.67 -14.04 -5.78
N PRO A 34 8.84 -13.44 -6.07
CA PRO A 34 9.00 -11.98 -6.02
C PRO A 34 8.12 -11.28 -7.06
N LEU A 35 7.71 -10.05 -6.75
CA LEU A 35 7.16 -9.11 -7.73
C LEU A 35 8.34 -8.34 -8.36
N VAL A 36 8.45 -8.36 -9.70
CA VAL A 36 9.50 -7.63 -10.44
C VAL A 36 8.90 -6.48 -11.27
N PRO A 37 9.70 -5.49 -11.71
CA PRO A 37 9.19 -4.36 -12.49
C PRO A 37 8.40 -4.80 -13.73
N GLY A 38 7.23 -4.20 -13.92
CA GLY A 38 6.33 -4.50 -15.05
C GLY A 38 5.39 -5.69 -14.82
N GLN A 39 5.49 -6.39 -13.69
CA GLN A 39 4.51 -7.41 -13.29
C GLN A 39 3.40 -6.81 -12.43
N GLU A 40 2.26 -7.48 -12.45
CA GLU A 40 1.13 -7.25 -11.57
C GLU A 40 0.83 -8.55 -10.81
N LYS A 41 0.48 -8.42 -9.53
CA LYS A 41 0.07 -9.52 -8.66
C LYS A 41 -0.99 -9.02 -7.68
N GLU A 42 -1.85 -9.94 -7.24
CA GLU A 42 -2.72 -9.72 -6.10
C GLU A 42 -1.91 -9.82 -4.80
N ALA A 43 -2.28 -8.97 -3.85
CA ALA A 43 -1.59 -8.82 -2.59
C ALA A 43 -2.57 -8.37 -1.50
N VAL A 44 -2.35 -8.86 -0.29
CA VAL A 44 -2.99 -8.35 0.91
C VAL A 44 -2.10 -7.25 1.49
N ILE A 45 -2.73 -6.11 1.81
CA ILE A 45 -2.07 -4.99 2.47
C ILE A 45 -2.67 -4.85 3.86
N GLU A 46 -1.84 -5.03 4.89
CA GLU A 46 -2.22 -4.81 6.29
C GLU A 46 -1.66 -3.46 6.75
N PRO A 47 -2.51 -2.47 7.09
CA PRO A 47 -2.06 -1.17 7.57
C PRO A 47 -1.20 -1.27 8.84
N LEU A 48 -0.13 -0.47 8.95
CA LEU A 48 0.60 -0.33 10.22
C LEU A 48 -0.25 0.37 11.29
N LEU A 49 -1.05 1.35 10.85
CA LEU A 49 -2.05 2.08 11.64
C LEU A 49 -3.34 2.07 10.84
N SER A 50 -4.47 1.80 11.48
CA SER A 50 -5.75 1.64 10.77
C SER A 50 -6.40 2.99 10.45
N GLU A 51 -6.18 3.98 11.29
CA GLU A 51 -6.88 5.28 11.25
C GLU A 51 -6.69 6.02 9.91
N PRO A 52 -5.48 6.10 9.32
CA PRO A 52 -5.29 6.77 8.02
C PRO A 52 -5.94 6.02 6.85
N TRP A 53 -6.26 4.74 7.02
CA TRP A 53 -6.77 3.87 5.95
C TRP A 53 -8.30 3.81 5.89
N LEU A 54 -8.99 4.43 6.86
CA LEU A 54 -10.46 4.34 6.98
C LEU A 54 -11.22 4.91 5.77
N HIS A 55 -10.63 5.84 5.01
CA HIS A 55 -11.25 6.39 3.81
C HIS A 55 -10.88 5.64 2.53
N VAL A 56 -9.98 4.64 2.61
CA VAL A 56 -9.61 3.83 1.45
C VAL A 56 -10.83 3.02 1.02
N ALA A 57 -11.11 3.07 -0.27
CA ALA A 57 -12.29 2.45 -0.86
C ALA A 57 -11.91 1.57 -2.06
N GLN A 58 -12.74 0.57 -2.32
CA GLN A 58 -12.62 -0.26 -3.51
C GLN A 58 -12.57 0.60 -4.78
N GLY A 59 -11.66 0.25 -5.70
CA GLY A 59 -11.42 0.96 -6.95
C GLY A 59 -10.44 2.12 -6.84
N MET A 60 -10.06 2.57 -5.63
CA MET A 60 -9.00 3.56 -5.48
C MET A 60 -7.66 3.02 -5.99
N GLU A 61 -6.90 3.89 -6.66
CA GLU A 61 -5.50 3.63 -6.98
C GLU A 61 -4.61 4.31 -5.93
N ILE A 62 -3.73 3.54 -5.30
CA ILE A 62 -2.82 3.99 -4.25
C ILE A 62 -1.37 3.85 -4.76
N PRO A 63 -0.65 4.97 -4.99
CA PRO A 63 0.76 4.91 -5.37
C PRO A 63 1.66 4.35 -4.27
N MET A 64 2.62 3.53 -4.66
CA MET A 64 3.62 2.92 -3.80
C MET A 64 4.94 3.68 -3.89
N HIS A 65 5.51 4.05 -2.75
CA HIS A 65 6.71 4.87 -2.63
C HIS A 65 7.89 4.14 -1.98
N ALA A 66 9.08 4.37 -2.53
CA ALA A 66 10.37 4.13 -1.89
C ALA A 66 11.10 5.47 -1.74
N GLY A 67 11.14 6.00 -0.51
CA GLY A 67 11.50 7.39 -0.26
C GLY A 67 10.58 8.34 -1.05
N ALA A 68 11.16 9.31 -1.76
CA ALA A 68 10.39 10.28 -2.55
C ALA A 68 9.89 9.74 -3.91
N ARG A 69 10.29 8.53 -4.32
CA ARG A 69 10.01 8.00 -5.67
C ARG A 69 8.81 7.06 -5.66
N VAL A 70 7.89 7.25 -6.62
CA VAL A 70 6.86 6.25 -6.96
C VAL A 70 7.53 5.08 -7.68
N ILE A 71 7.33 3.87 -7.17
CA ILE A 71 7.91 2.63 -7.71
C ILE A 71 6.86 1.63 -8.21
N GLY A 72 5.58 1.92 -7.99
CA GLY A 72 4.44 1.15 -8.48
C GLY A 72 3.14 1.75 -7.99
N SER A 73 2.02 1.08 -8.24
CA SER A 73 0.72 1.41 -7.67
C SER A 73 -0.05 0.12 -7.40
N ALA A 74 -1.07 0.21 -6.55
CA ALA A 74 -2.06 -0.83 -6.37
C ALA A 74 -3.45 -0.26 -6.58
N ARG A 75 -4.34 -1.06 -7.16
CA ARG A 75 -5.77 -0.77 -7.18
C ARG A 75 -6.44 -1.59 -6.09
N VAL A 76 -7.20 -0.93 -5.22
CA VAL A 76 -7.92 -1.58 -4.12
C VAL A 76 -9.03 -2.45 -4.70
N LEU A 77 -8.91 -3.77 -4.53
CA LEU A 77 -9.88 -4.74 -5.04
C LEU A 77 -11.04 -4.94 -4.07
N GLU A 78 -10.76 -4.99 -2.78
CA GLU A 78 -11.74 -5.11 -1.70
C GLU A 78 -11.16 -4.61 -0.37
N ILE A 79 -12.02 -4.33 0.60
CA ILE A 79 -11.65 -4.03 1.99
C ILE A 79 -12.12 -5.19 2.86
N VAL A 80 -11.17 -5.86 3.50
CA VAL A 80 -11.45 -6.96 4.41
C VAL A 80 -11.35 -6.45 5.84
N TRP A 81 -12.43 -6.55 6.59
CA TRP A 81 -12.45 -6.24 8.02
C TRP A 81 -12.13 -7.52 8.80
N ALA A 82 -11.16 -7.43 9.72
CA ALA A 82 -10.88 -8.48 10.69
C ALA A 82 -11.93 -8.49 11.81
#